data_AF-A0A9P8K3I9-F1
#
_entry.id   AF-A0A9P8K3I9-F1
#
_cell.length_a   1.000
_cell.length_b   1.000
_cell.length_c   1.000
_cell.angle_alpha   90.00
_cell.angle_beta   90.00
_cell.angle_gamma   90.00
#
_symmetry.space_group_name_H-M   'P 1'
#
loop_
_entity.id
_entity.type
_entity.pdbx_description
1 polymer ?
#
loop_
_entity_poly.entity_id
_entity_poly.type
_entity_poly.pdbx_seq_one_letter_code
_entity_poly.pdbx_strand_id
1 'polypeptide(L)'
;MMLAETDLNRLGRQLSDFNLATQARQDALDELTLTYGKLLEDYRILRSDYEEEKESREKYKKLARGQDRNPFVLVLIDADGYVFEDSLIKGGAEGGIRAANLLHDTIRDRLSRRGHEYKNCKVMVRAHTNLAGLSKTLARAGLVGHEARSLSPFCSNFTRAHDLFDFVDAGDK
;
A
#
# COMPACT_ATOMS: atom_id res chain seq x y z
N MET A 1 41.99 3.53 -90.10
CA MET A 1 40.53 3.48 -89.88
C MET A 1 40.14 2.39 -88.88
N MET A 2 40.60 1.13 -89.03
CA MET A 2 40.24 0.01 -88.11
C MET A 2 40.69 0.14 -86.63
N LEU A 3 41.75 0.90 -86.32
CA LEU A 3 42.21 1.13 -84.94
C LEU A 3 41.26 2.02 -84.13
N ALA A 4 40.67 3.04 -84.76
CA ALA A 4 39.74 3.95 -84.08
C ALA A 4 38.41 3.26 -83.73
N GLU A 5 37.96 2.33 -84.57
CA GLU A 5 36.68 1.62 -84.42
C GLU A 5 36.74 0.52 -83.34
N THR A 6 37.92 -0.09 -83.15
CA THR A 6 38.17 -1.05 -82.08
C THR A 6 38.26 -0.38 -80.72
N ASP A 7 38.90 0.79 -80.63
CA ASP A 7 38.93 1.60 -79.41
C ASP A 7 37.55 2.15 -79.03
N LEU A 8 36.74 2.58 -80.02
CA LEU A 8 35.38 3.07 -79.78
C LEU A 8 34.47 1.95 -79.23
N ASN A 9 34.58 0.75 -79.80
CA ASN A 9 33.86 -0.43 -79.31
C ASN A 9 34.31 -0.85 -77.90
N ARG A 10 35.61 -0.72 -77.59
CA ARG A 10 36.13 -1.00 -76.25
C ARG A 10 35.58 -0.03 -75.22
N LEU A 11 35.61 1.28 -75.52
CA LEU A 11 35.04 2.30 -74.65
C LEU A 11 33.53 2.11 -74.46
N GLY A 12 32.80 1.76 -75.52
CA GLY A 12 31.36 1.49 -75.44
C GLY A 12 31.01 0.36 -74.48
N ARG A 13 31.80 -0.73 -74.49
CA ARG A 13 31.65 -1.83 -73.51
C ARG A 13 31.94 -1.36 -72.08
N GLN A 14 33.05 -0.64 -71.88
CA GLN A 14 33.38 -0.11 -70.54
C GLN A 14 32.30 0.83 -70.00
N LEU A 15 31.69 1.65 -70.85
CA LEU A 15 30.61 2.55 -70.47
C LEU A 15 29.32 1.78 -70.11
N SER A 16 29.01 0.72 -70.87
CA SER A 16 27.89 -0.18 -70.59
C SER A 16 28.10 -0.90 -69.25
N ASP A 17 29.29 -1.45 -69.01
CA ASP A 17 29.63 -2.15 -67.76
C ASP A 17 29.57 -1.19 -66.56
N PHE A 18 30.06 0.04 -66.72
CA PHE A 18 29.99 1.07 -65.68
C PHE A 18 28.55 1.48 -65.36
N ASN A 19 27.70 1.65 -66.37
CA ASN A 19 26.29 1.94 -66.16
C ASN A 19 25.56 0.79 -65.45
N LEU A 20 25.86 -0.46 -65.83
CA LEU A 20 25.28 -1.64 -65.19
C LEU A 20 25.67 -1.74 -63.70
N ALA A 21 26.96 -1.54 -63.40
CA ALA A 21 27.46 -1.52 -62.04
C ALA A 21 26.89 -0.36 -61.21
N THR A 22 26.69 0.80 -61.84
CA THR A 22 26.07 1.97 -61.21
C THR A 22 24.61 1.72 -60.88
N GLN A 23 23.86 1.08 -61.79
CA GLN A 23 22.47 0.69 -61.56
C GLN A 23 22.36 -0.32 -60.42
N ALA A 24 23.17 -1.38 -60.43
CA ALA A 24 23.16 -2.39 -59.37
C ALA A 24 23.48 -1.79 -57.98
N ARG A 25 24.40 -0.82 -57.92
CA ARG A 25 24.68 -0.07 -56.69
C ARG A 25 23.49 0.78 -56.24
N GLN A 26 22.77 1.39 -57.19
CA GLN A 26 21.60 2.21 -56.89
C GLN A 26 20.46 1.35 -56.33
N ASP A 27 20.18 0.21 -56.97
CA ASP A 27 19.16 -0.74 -56.53
C ASP A 27 19.47 -1.27 -55.11
N ALA A 28 20.74 -1.58 -54.82
CA ALA A 28 21.17 -2.02 -53.49
C ALA A 28 21.01 -0.93 -52.41
N LEU A 29 21.21 0.35 -52.76
CA LEU A 29 20.99 1.47 -51.84
C LEU A 29 19.51 1.68 -51.55
N ASP A 30 18.65 1.51 -52.57
CA ASP A 30 17.21 1.63 -52.41
C ASP A 30 16.67 0.49 -51.52
N GLU A 31 17.16 -0.74 -51.71
CA GLU A 31 16.83 -1.89 -50.86
C GLU A 31 17.30 -1.68 -49.41
N LEU A 32 18.51 -1.18 -49.21
CA LEU A 32 19.04 -0.88 -47.88
C LEU A 32 18.23 0.20 -47.18
N THR A 33 17.84 1.26 -47.91
CA THR A 33 17.04 2.37 -47.39
C THR A 33 15.64 1.88 -46.98
N LEU A 34 15.01 1.05 -47.80
CA LEU A 34 13.74 0.40 -47.49
C LEU A 34 13.83 -0.47 -46.23
N THR A 35 14.88 -1.28 -46.13
CA THR A 35 15.08 -2.18 -44.99
C THR A 35 15.33 -1.39 -43.70
N TYR A 36 16.14 -0.35 -43.77
CA TYR A 36 16.41 0.53 -42.63
C TYR A 36 15.14 1.26 -42.16
N GLY A 37 14.31 1.74 -43.10
CA GLY A 37 13.02 2.35 -42.79
C GLY A 37 12.07 1.41 -42.06
N LYS A 38 11.96 0.15 -42.52
CA LYS A 38 11.15 -0.88 -41.84
C LYS A 38 11.67 -1.17 -40.44
N LEU A 39 12.98 -1.37 -40.29
CA LEU A 39 13.58 -1.67 -38.99
C LEU A 39 13.40 -0.54 -37.96
N LEU A 40 13.48 0.72 -38.42
CA LEU A 40 13.19 1.87 -37.57
C LEU A 40 11.75 1.89 -37.08
N GLU A 41 10.80 1.53 -37.93
CA GLU A 41 9.39 1.48 -37.56
C GLU A 41 9.10 0.34 -36.58
N ASP A 42 9.64 -0.86 -36.86
CA ASP A 42 9.55 -2.01 -35.97
C ASP A 42 10.14 -1.69 -34.59
N TYR A 43 11.28 -0.98 -34.55
CA TYR A 43 11.91 -0.55 -33.30
C TYR A 43 11.04 0.45 -32.53
N ARG A 44 10.36 1.38 -33.23
CA ARG A 44 9.47 2.35 -32.59
C ARG A 44 8.25 1.67 -31.97
N ILE A 45 7.63 0.74 -32.70
CA ILE A 45 6.50 -0.04 -32.21
C ILE A 45 6.92 -0.84 -30.98
N LEU A 46 8.01 -1.60 -31.08
CA LEU A 46 8.51 -2.41 -29.98
C LEU A 46 8.85 -1.58 -28.74
N ARG A 47 9.41 -0.38 -28.91
CA ARG A 47 9.70 0.54 -27.80
C ARG A 47 8.41 1.04 -27.15
N SER A 48 7.41 1.39 -27.95
CA SER A 48 6.10 1.82 -27.45
C SER A 48 5.42 0.72 -26.64
N ASP A 49 5.37 -0.50 -27.18
CA ASP A 49 4.77 -1.65 -26.50
C ASP A 49 5.49 -1.97 -25.19
N TYR A 50 6.83 -1.88 -25.18
CA TYR A 50 7.63 -2.09 -23.97
C TYR A 50 7.36 -1.03 -22.89
N GLU A 51 7.24 0.24 -23.29
CA GLU A 51 6.91 1.33 -22.37
C GLU A 51 5.50 1.15 -21.78
N GLU A 52 4.52 0.78 -22.60
CA GLU A 52 3.14 0.52 -22.16
C GLU A 52 3.06 -0.68 -21.20
N GLU A 53 3.73 -1.78 -21.51
CA GLU A 53 3.75 -2.97 -20.64
C GLU A 53 4.45 -2.67 -19.31
N LYS A 54 5.55 -1.90 -19.34
CA LYS A 54 6.26 -1.46 -18.14
C LYS A 54 5.38 -0.58 -17.25
N GLU A 55 4.67 0.38 -17.83
CA GLU A 55 3.73 1.23 -17.10
C GLU A 55 2.56 0.42 -16.53
N SER A 56 1.99 -0.48 -17.33
CA SER A 56 0.91 -1.37 -16.90
C SER A 56 1.36 -2.21 -15.72
N ARG A 57 2.53 -2.84 -15.79
CA ARG A 57 3.09 -3.65 -14.70
C ARG A 57 3.34 -2.84 -13.43
N GLU A 58 3.83 -1.60 -13.56
CA GLU A 58 3.99 -0.71 -12.40
C GLU A 58 2.64 -0.27 -11.81
N LYS A 59 1.63 0.00 -12.65
CA LYS A 59 0.24 0.25 -12.20
C LYS A 59 -0.33 -0.96 -11.47
N TYR A 60 -0.19 -2.18 -12.02
CA TYR A 60 -0.62 -3.43 -11.38
C TYR A 60 0.11 -3.69 -10.05
N LYS A 61 1.43 -3.47 -9.97
CA LYS A 61 2.17 -3.57 -8.70
C LYS A 61 1.68 -2.55 -7.67
N LYS A 62 1.38 -1.32 -8.08
CA LYS A 62 0.82 -0.29 -7.19
C LYS A 62 -0.59 -0.65 -6.73
N LEU A 63 -1.44 -1.15 -7.62
CA LEU A 63 -2.79 -1.64 -7.29
C LEU A 63 -2.74 -2.88 -6.38
N ALA A 64 -1.83 -3.81 -6.60
CA ALA A 64 -1.65 -5.00 -5.77
C ALA A 64 -1.05 -4.69 -4.39
N ARG A 65 -0.17 -3.67 -4.30
CA ARG A 65 0.33 -3.15 -3.01
C ARG A 65 -0.67 -2.23 -2.31
N GLY A 66 -1.56 -1.60 -3.08
CA GLY A 66 -2.51 -0.56 -2.67
C GLY A 66 -3.96 -1.04 -2.58
N GLN A 67 -4.23 -2.35 -2.60
CA GLN A 67 -5.39 -2.85 -1.86
C GLN A 67 -5.11 -2.49 -0.41
N ASP A 68 -5.64 -1.34 0.01
CA ASP A 68 -5.79 -0.85 1.37
C ASP A 68 -6.50 -1.95 2.17
N ARG A 69 -5.74 -2.99 2.53
CA ARG A 69 -6.01 -3.74 3.73
C ARG A 69 -5.90 -2.66 4.79
N ASN A 70 -7.05 -2.20 5.27
CA ASN A 70 -7.18 -1.41 6.48
C ASN A 70 -7.41 -2.44 7.60
N PRO A 71 -6.39 -3.26 7.97
CA PRO A 71 -6.59 -4.31 8.94
C PRO A 71 -7.00 -3.66 10.25
N PHE A 72 -7.89 -4.31 10.98
CA PHE A 72 -8.22 -3.90 12.33
C PHE A 72 -8.14 -5.10 13.26
N VAL A 73 -7.83 -4.83 14.51
CA VAL A 73 -7.96 -5.80 15.60
C VAL A 73 -9.07 -5.31 16.52
N LEU A 74 -9.98 -6.22 16.84
CA LEU A 74 -10.98 -6.03 17.86
C LEU A 74 -10.56 -6.76 19.14
N VAL A 75 -10.49 -6.02 20.24
CA VAL A 75 -10.27 -6.56 21.59
C VAL A 75 -11.56 -6.42 22.37
N LEU A 76 -12.06 -7.53 22.88
CA LEU A 76 -13.22 -7.59 23.77
C LEU A 76 -12.74 -7.89 25.19
N ILE A 77 -13.12 -7.05 26.15
CA ILE A 77 -12.71 -7.16 27.55
C ILE A 77 -13.97 -7.38 28.39
N ASP A 78 -13.95 -8.41 29.23
CA ASP A 78 -14.90 -8.56 30.34
C ASP A 78 -14.35 -7.79 31.54
N ALA A 79 -14.85 -6.56 31.74
CA ALA A 79 -14.37 -5.66 32.79
C ALA A 79 -14.97 -5.96 34.17
N ASP A 80 -15.98 -6.84 34.27
CA ASP A 80 -16.46 -7.37 35.55
C ASP A 80 -15.54 -8.49 36.06
N GLY A 81 -15.14 -9.40 35.16
CA GLY A 81 -14.23 -10.50 35.47
C GLY A 81 -12.76 -10.07 35.57
N TYR A 82 -12.36 -9.03 34.84
CA TYR A 82 -10.99 -8.52 34.79
C TYR A 82 -10.99 -7.00 35.02
N VAL A 83 -11.20 -6.62 36.28
CA VAL A 83 -11.22 -5.23 36.71
C VAL A 83 -9.85 -4.56 36.46
N PHE A 84 -9.88 -3.32 35.98
CA PHE A 84 -8.68 -2.52 35.79
C PHE A 84 -7.96 -2.23 37.11
N GLU A 85 -6.65 -2.00 37.04
CA GLU A 85 -5.81 -1.76 38.23
C GLU A 85 -6.33 -0.62 39.12
N ASP A 86 -6.31 -0.82 40.43
CA ASP A 86 -6.81 0.12 41.45
C ASP A 86 -6.26 1.54 41.26
N SER A 87 -5.00 1.68 40.87
CA SER A 87 -4.33 2.97 40.63
C SER A 87 -4.93 3.74 39.44
N LEU A 88 -5.40 3.02 38.42
CA LEU A 88 -6.12 3.56 37.28
C LEU A 88 -7.55 3.91 37.68
N ILE A 89 -8.26 3.02 38.39
CA ILE A 89 -9.62 3.26 38.84
C ILE A 89 -9.72 4.50 39.74
N LYS A 90 -8.85 4.61 40.76
CA LYS A 90 -8.77 5.77 41.67
C LYS A 90 -8.45 7.07 40.94
N GLY A 91 -7.79 6.99 39.79
CA GLY A 91 -7.46 8.14 38.95
C GLY A 91 -8.67 8.75 38.24
N GLY A 92 -9.85 8.13 38.29
CA GLY A 92 -11.08 8.66 37.68
C GLY A 92 -10.88 8.96 36.19
N ALA A 93 -11.12 10.20 35.79
CA ALA A 93 -10.96 10.66 34.41
C ALA A 93 -9.55 10.42 33.84
N GLU A 94 -8.51 10.88 34.55
CA GLU A 94 -7.11 10.68 34.16
C GLU A 94 -6.75 9.19 34.14
N GLY A 95 -7.33 8.44 35.07
CA GLY A 95 -7.23 6.98 35.12
C GLY A 95 -7.73 6.30 33.85
N GLY A 96 -8.90 6.71 33.36
CA GLY A 96 -9.50 6.19 32.13
C GLY A 96 -8.64 6.45 30.90
N ILE A 97 -8.10 7.68 30.77
CA ILE A 97 -7.19 8.05 29.68
C ILE A 97 -5.91 7.20 29.72
N ARG A 98 -5.29 7.09 30.91
CA ARG A 98 -4.07 6.27 31.08
C ARG A 98 -4.33 4.79 30.76
N ALA A 99 -5.46 4.25 31.20
CA ALA A 99 -5.83 2.86 30.92
C ALA A 99 -6.00 2.61 29.42
N ALA A 100 -6.66 3.52 28.70
CA ALA A 100 -6.84 3.42 27.26
C ALA A 100 -5.50 3.48 26.51
N ASN A 101 -4.63 4.45 26.85
CA ASN A 101 -3.30 4.58 26.27
C ASN A 101 -2.44 3.33 26.52
N LEU A 102 -2.43 2.82 27.75
CA LEU A 102 -1.67 1.62 28.10
C LEU A 102 -2.11 0.40 27.30
N LEU A 103 -3.43 0.20 27.15
CA LEU A 103 -3.97 -0.87 26.31
C LEU A 103 -3.56 -0.70 24.85
N HIS A 104 -3.78 0.50 24.30
CA HIS A 104 -3.46 0.80 22.91
C HIS A 104 -1.97 0.56 22.61
N ASP A 105 -1.07 1.07 23.45
CA ASP A 105 0.37 0.95 23.26
C ASP A 105 0.84 -0.50 23.40
N THR A 106 0.28 -1.23 24.37
CA THR A 106 0.58 -2.66 24.56
C THR A 106 0.11 -3.50 23.37
N ILE A 107 -1.09 -3.22 22.84
CA ILE A 107 -1.62 -3.91 21.66
C ILE A 107 -0.75 -3.58 20.44
N ARG A 108 -0.42 -2.30 20.22
CA ARG A 108 0.40 -1.85 19.09
C ARG A 108 1.79 -2.45 19.12
N ASP A 109 2.46 -2.46 20.27
CA ASP A 109 3.77 -3.09 20.43
C ASP A 109 3.70 -4.59 20.09
N ARG A 110 2.71 -5.32 20.61
CA ARG A 110 2.50 -6.74 20.26
C ARG A 110 2.25 -6.97 18.78
N LEU A 111 1.45 -6.12 18.13
CA LEU A 111 1.17 -6.20 16.70
C LEU A 111 2.42 -5.93 15.86
N SER A 112 3.21 -4.91 16.25
CA SER A 112 4.44 -4.56 15.56
C SER A 112 5.48 -5.69 15.55
N ARG A 113 5.51 -6.49 16.62
CA ARG A 113 6.38 -7.67 16.74
C ARG A 113 5.90 -8.87 15.93
N ARG A 114 4.61 -8.93 15.56
CA ARG A 114 4.04 -10.02 14.76
C ARG A 114 4.34 -9.90 13.26
N GLY A 115 4.45 -8.69 12.73
CA GLY A 115 4.77 -8.50 11.31
C GLY A 115 4.50 -7.09 10.78
N HIS A 116 5.15 -6.75 9.67
CA HIS A 116 5.01 -5.43 9.02
C HIS A 116 3.61 -5.15 8.48
N GLU A 117 2.82 -6.20 8.22
CA GLU A 117 1.42 -6.09 7.80
C GLU A 117 0.51 -5.44 8.84
N TYR A 118 0.89 -5.43 10.12
CA TYR A 118 0.12 -4.82 11.21
C TYR A 118 0.53 -3.38 11.54
N LYS A 119 1.53 -2.81 10.83
CA LYS A 119 2.01 -1.44 11.10
C LYS A 119 0.92 -0.39 10.99
N ASN A 120 -0.01 -0.58 10.06
CA ASN A 120 -1.13 0.33 9.81
C ASN A 120 -2.46 -0.22 10.36
N CYS A 121 -2.40 -1.16 11.31
CA CYS A 121 -3.58 -1.81 11.85
C CYS A 121 -4.32 -0.92 12.86
N LYS A 122 -5.62 -0.72 12.63
CA LYS A 122 -6.49 0.00 13.57
C LYS A 122 -6.77 -0.87 14.79
N VAL A 123 -6.70 -0.27 15.98
CA VAL A 123 -7.00 -0.95 17.24
C VAL A 123 -8.37 -0.52 17.72
N MET A 124 -9.30 -1.47 17.83
CA MET A 124 -10.64 -1.28 18.38
C MET A 124 -10.76 -2.05 19.70
N VAL A 125 -11.24 -1.40 20.75
CA VAL A 125 -11.39 -2.01 22.08
C VAL A 125 -12.80 -1.80 22.60
N ARG A 126 -13.42 -2.86 23.10
CA ARG A 126 -14.71 -2.79 23.80
C ARG A 126 -14.60 -3.47 25.15
N ALA A 127 -14.75 -2.68 26.21
CA ALA A 127 -14.81 -3.18 27.58
C ALA A 127 -16.27 -3.28 28.01
N HIS A 128 -16.75 -4.48 28.29
CA HIS A 128 -18.11 -4.77 28.71
C HIS A 128 -18.17 -4.98 30.21
N THR A 129 -19.14 -4.33 30.87
CA THR A 129 -19.38 -4.47 32.33
C THR A 129 -20.85 -4.24 32.61
N ASN A 130 -21.34 -4.77 33.73
CA ASN A 130 -22.46 -4.18 34.44
C ASN A 130 -21.96 -2.94 35.23
N LEU A 131 -22.15 -1.75 34.66
CA LEU A 131 -21.56 -0.53 35.22
C LEU A 131 -22.08 -0.23 36.63
N ALA A 132 -23.36 -0.50 36.89
CA ALA A 132 -23.97 -0.28 38.19
C ALA A 132 -23.42 -1.26 39.25
N GLY A 133 -23.32 -2.54 38.89
CA GLY A 133 -22.76 -3.59 39.75
C GLY A 133 -21.29 -3.36 40.07
N LEU A 134 -20.49 -3.04 39.04
CA LEU A 134 -19.06 -2.77 39.20
C LEU A 134 -18.83 -1.50 40.04
N SER A 135 -19.56 -0.41 39.78
CA SER A 135 -19.43 0.83 40.58
C SER A 135 -19.69 0.58 42.07
N LYS A 136 -20.72 -0.22 42.40
CA LYS A 136 -21.03 -0.60 43.79
C LYS A 136 -19.92 -1.44 44.43
N THR A 137 -19.35 -2.37 43.66
CA THR A 137 -18.25 -3.23 44.12
C THR A 137 -16.99 -2.42 44.39
N LEU A 138 -16.62 -1.54 43.46
CA LEU A 138 -15.46 -0.65 43.60
C LEU A 138 -15.63 0.36 44.73
N ALA A 139 -16.86 0.85 44.97
CA ALA A 139 -17.15 1.74 46.09
C ALA A 139 -16.96 1.04 47.45
N ARG A 140 -17.39 -0.22 47.57
CA ARG A 140 -17.16 -1.04 48.77
C ARG A 140 -15.68 -1.30 49.03
N ALA A 141 -14.88 -1.36 47.97
CA ALA A 141 -13.42 -1.48 48.04
C ALA A 141 -12.70 -0.14 48.28
N GLY A 142 -13.41 0.99 48.36
CA GLY A 142 -12.82 2.31 48.55
C GLY A 142 -12.02 2.82 47.34
N LEU A 143 -12.32 2.31 46.14
CA LEU A 143 -11.63 2.69 44.89
C LEU A 143 -12.33 3.85 44.18
N VAL A 144 -13.63 4.01 44.38
CA VAL A 144 -14.46 5.09 43.84
C VAL A 144 -15.43 5.59 44.93
N GLY A 145 -16.11 6.71 44.68
CA GLY A 145 -17.16 7.24 45.55
C GLY A 145 -18.36 6.29 45.70
N HIS A 146 -19.20 6.54 46.71
CA HIS A 146 -20.39 5.73 46.96
C HIS A 146 -21.59 6.10 46.06
N GLU A 147 -21.48 7.15 45.24
CA GLU A 147 -22.55 7.47 44.29
C GLU A 147 -22.67 6.40 43.18
N ALA A 148 -23.88 6.18 42.68
CA ALA A 148 -24.16 5.16 41.67
C ALA A 148 -23.37 5.34 40.35
N ARG A 149 -22.82 6.54 40.09
CA ARG A 149 -22.05 6.89 38.88
C ARG A 149 -20.60 7.25 39.16
N SER A 150 -20.06 6.82 40.30
CA SER A 150 -18.70 7.16 40.70
C SER A 150 -17.62 6.61 39.77
N LEU A 151 -17.89 5.55 39.01
CA LEU A 151 -17.01 5.03 37.95
C LEU A 151 -17.17 5.76 36.60
N SER A 152 -18.25 6.51 36.39
CA SER A 152 -18.52 7.15 35.10
C SER A 152 -17.42 8.08 34.57
N PRO A 153 -16.70 8.86 35.40
CA PRO A 153 -15.54 9.63 34.92
C PRO A 153 -14.46 8.76 34.30
N PHE A 154 -14.17 7.59 34.88
CA PHE A 154 -13.22 6.64 34.32
C PHE A 154 -13.70 6.10 32.96
N CYS A 155 -14.92 5.57 32.91
CA CYS A 155 -15.47 4.97 31.68
C CYS A 155 -15.57 5.97 30.52
N SER A 156 -16.10 7.17 30.79
CA SER A 156 -16.28 8.19 29.76
C SER A 156 -14.96 8.70 29.18
N ASN A 157 -13.92 8.83 30.01
CA ASN A 157 -12.61 9.27 29.55
C ASN A 157 -11.79 8.14 28.93
N PHE A 158 -12.04 6.88 29.30
CA PHE A 158 -11.54 5.72 28.56
C PHE A 158 -12.07 5.70 27.12
N THR A 159 -13.39 5.80 26.95
CA THR A 159 -14.05 5.83 25.63
C THR A 159 -13.55 6.99 24.77
N ARG A 160 -13.35 8.17 25.35
CA ARG A 160 -12.94 9.37 24.60
C ARG A 160 -11.44 9.45 24.30
N ALA A 161 -10.62 8.60 24.89
CA ALA A 161 -9.16 8.66 24.70
C ALA A 161 -8.74 8.22 23.28
N HIS A 162 -9.49 7.31 22.65
CA HIS A 162 -9.25 6.85 21.29
C HIS A 162 -10.56 6.63 20.54
N ASP A 163 -10.62 6.99 19.25
CA ASP A 163 -11.84 6.97 18.43
C ASP A 163 -12.53 5.59 18.32
N LEU A 164 -11.81 4.49 18.54
CA LEU A 164 -12.30 3.12 18.43
C LEU A 164 -12.34 2.39 19.77
N PHE A 165 -12.40 3.14 20.87
CA PHE A 165 -12.47 2.58 22.22
C PHE A 165 -13.85 2.86 22.80
N ASP A 166 -14.48 1.81 23.32
CA ASP A 166 -15.78 1.92 23.99
C ASP A 166 -15.76 1.19 25.34
N PHE A 167 -16.26 1.87 26.36
CA PHE A 167 -16.66 1.25 27.62
C PHE A 167 -18.19 1.07 27.60
N VAL A 168 -18.62 -0.17 27.46
CA VAL A 168 -20.01 -0.55 27.17
C VAL A 168 -20.65 -1.11 28.44
N ASP A 169 -21.72 -0.43 28.89
CA ASP A 169 -22.60 -0.99 29.91
C ASP A 169 -23.47 -2.09 29.26
N ALA A 170 -23.22 -3.33 29.67
CA ALA A 170 -23.96 -4.51 29.24
C ALA A 170 -25.21 -4.76 30.10
N GLY A 171 -25.39 -4.00 31.19
CA GLY A 171 -26.50 -4.15 32.12
C GLY A 171 -26.43 -5.43 32.96
N ASP A 172 -27.49 -5.67 33.73
CA ASP A 172 -27.67 -6.92 34.47
C ASP A 172 -28.07 -8.06 33.52
N LYS A 173 -27.61 -9.27 33.82
CA LYS A 173 -28.13 -10.50 33.22
C LYS A 173 -29.45 -10.92 33.86
#